data_AF-A0A9X0EQP4-F1
#
_entry.id   AF-A0A9X0EQP4-F1
#
_cell.length_a   1.000
_cell.length_b   1.000
_cell.length_c   1.000
_cell.angle_alpha   90.00
_cell.angle_beta   90.00
_cell.angle_gamma   90.00
#
_symmetry.space_group_name_H-M   'P 1'
#
loop_
_entity.id
_entity.type
_entity.pdbx_description
1 polymer ?
#
loop_
_entity_poly.entity_id
_entity_poly.type
_entity_poly.pdbx_seq_one_letter_code
_entity_poly.pdbx_strand_id
1 'polypeptide(L)'
;YVENDLNSKHKTVGKSGIELQYENDLKGKSGKTLIFKIGNKNFFWNIQNVQKGKDVRLTLDSKLQQKAEEALRSQIKKTPDAKAGYVVVTDVKTGAILTMANSAVFNQNTHVSSKNENFKSLSQNKAIQK
;
A
#
# COMPACT_ATOMS: atom_id res chain seq x y z
N TYR A 1 -23.85 -26.91 -1.64
CA TYR A 1 -22.39 -26.71 -1.61
C TYR A 1 -22.15 -25.27 -1.99
N VAL A 2 -21.57 -24.45 -1.11
CA VAL A 2 -21.16 -23.09 -1.45
C VAL A 2 -19.67 -23.05 -1.22
N GLU A 3 -18.89 -23.00 -2.30
CA GLU A 3 -17.46 -22.72 -2.22
C GLU A 3 -17.34 -21.22 -1.91
N ASN A 4 -17.37 -20.89 -0.61
CA ASN A 4 -17.13 -19.52 -0.19
C ASN A 4 -15.61 -19.32 -0.15
N ASP A 5 -15.10 -18.60 -1.14
CA ASP A 5 -13.79 -17.98 -1.04
C ASP A 5 -13.91 -16.84 0.00
N LEU A 6 -13.90 -17.21 1.28
CA LEU A 6 -14.06 -16.31 2.42
C LEU A 6 -13.03 -15.17 2.42
N ASN A 7 -11.95 -15.29 1.62
CA ASN A 7 -10.91 -14.29 1.45
C ASN A 7 -11.02 -13.48 0.14
N SER A 8 -11.86 -13.86 -0.83
CA SER A 8 -11.90 -13.15 -2.12
C SER A 8 -12.59 -11.78 -2.05
N LYS A 9 -13.48 -11.53 -1.08
CA LYS A 9 -14.20 -10.24 -0.99
C LYS A 9 -13.38 -9.11 -0.36
N HIS A 10 -12.25 -9.42 0.27
CA HIS A 10 -11.33 -8.45 0.88
C HIS A 10 -9.88 -8.68 0.43
N LYS A 11 -9.67 -9.00 -0.85
CA LYS A 11 -8.31 -9.07 -1.39
C LYS A 11 -7.74 -7.66 -1.55
N THR A 12 -6.94 -7.22 -0.58
CA THR A 12 -6.12 -6.03 -0.71
C THR A 12 -5.06 -6.28 -1.78
N VAL A 13 -5.01 -5.42 -2.80
CA VAL A 13 -4.03 -5.47 -3.89
C VAL A 13 -3.23 -4.18 -3.83
N GLY A 14 -1.90 -4.28 -3.82
CA GLY A 14 -1.01 -3.14 -3.93
C GLY A 14 -1.19 -2.46 -5.28
N LYS A 15 -1.63 -1.19 -5.28
CA LYS A 15 -1.93 -0.44 -6.52
C LYS A 15 -0.89 0.62 -6.87
N SER A 16 0.09 0.85 -5.99
CA SER A 16 1.11 1.87 -6.20
C SER A 16 2.39 1.57 -5.43
N GLY A 17 3.47 2.27 -5.80
CA GLY A 17 4.72 2.31 -5.06
C GLY A 17 5.31 0.92 -4.76
N ILE A 18 5.74 0.74 -3.51
CA ILE A 18 6.38 -0.49 -3.05
C ILE A 18 5.43 -1.69 -3.03
N GLU A 19 4.14 -1.45 -2.79
CA GLU A 19 3.15 -2.51 -2.72
C GLU A 19 2.91 -3.12 -4.10
N LEU A 20 2.81 -2.30 -5.14
CA LEU A 20 2.70 -2.79 -6.52
C LEU A 20 3.96 -3.54 -6.95
N GLN A 21 5.14 -3.00 -6.62
CA GLN A 21 6.42 -3.61 -6.97
C GLN A 21 6.61 -5.00 -6.33
N TYR A 22 6.18 -5.16 -5.08
CA TYR A 22 6.36 -6.40 -4.31
C TYR A 22 5.06 -7.18 -4.09
N GLU A 23 3.99 -6.89 -4.84
CA GLU A 23 2.68 -7.55 -4.72
C GLU A 23 2.81 -9.09 -4.74
N ASN A 24 3.69 -9.62 -5.60
CA ASN A 24 3.91 -11.07 -5.71
C ASN A 24 4.49 -11.70 -4.45
N ASP A 25 5.33 -10.96 -3.72
CA ASP A 25 5.90 -11.40 -2.46
C ASP A 25 4.93 -11.17 -1.30
N LEU A 26 4.20 -10.04 -1.30
CA LEU A 26 3.32 -9.61 -0.22
C LEU A 26 1.97 -10.37 -0.17
N LYS A 27 1.39 -10.72 -1.32
CA LYS A 27 -0.02 -11.19 -1.41
C LYS A 27 -0.31 -12.55 -0.75
N GLY A 28 0.70 -13.38 -0.52
CA GLY A 28 0.52 -14.74 -0.01
C GLY A 28 -0.38 -15.61 -0.89
N LYS A 29 -1.00 -16.63 -0.32
CA LYS A 29 -2.02 -17.45 -0.99
C LYS A 29 -3.26 -17.60 -0.12
N SER A 30 -4.42 -17.31 -0.70
CA SER A 30 -5.71 -17.51 -0.05
C SER A 30 -5.93 -18.99 0.28
N GLY A 31 -6.45 -19.24 1.47
CA GLY A 31 -7.02 -20.54 1.84
C GLY A 31 -8.43 -20.71 1.29
N LYS A 32 -8.95 -21.93 1.35
CA LYS A 32 -10.31 -22.29 0.96
C LYS A 32 -10.99 -23.04 2.10
N THR A 33 -12.24 -22.67 2.36
CA THR A 33 -13.06 -23.29 3.41
C THR A 33 -14.41 -23.68 2.81
N LEU A 34 -14.77 -24.95 2.97
CA LEU A 34 -16.10 -25.44 2.67
C LEU A 34 -17.04 -25.11 3.83
N ILE A 35 -18.25 -24.64 3.48
CA ILE A 35 -19.29 -24.36 4.45
C ILE A 35 -20.47 -25.27 4.17
N PHE A 36 -20.83 -26.08 5.17
CA PHE A 36 -22.02 -26.92 5.17
C PHE A 36 -23.06 -26.31 6.09
N LYS A 37 -24.29 -26.17 5.62
CA LYS A 37 -25.42 -25.70 6.44
C LYS A 37 -26.35 -26.86 6.70
N ILE A 38 -26.59 -27.17 7.98
CA ILE A 38 -27.54 -28.19 8.41
C ILE A 38 -28.47 -27.53 9.42
N GLY A 39 -29.74 -27.33 9.02
CA GLY A 39 -30.70 -26.51 9.77
C GLY A 39 -30.20 -25.07 9.95
N ASN A 40 -30.20 -24.59 11.20
CA ASN A 40 -29.67 -23.26 11.55
C ASN A 40 -28.17 -23.27 11.93
N LYS A 41 -27.47 -24.40 11.77
CA LYS A 41 -26.04 -24.53 12.09
C LYS A 41 -25.18 -24.49 10.83
N ASN A 42 -24.06 -23.78 10.91
CA ASN A 42 -23.01 -23.77 9.89
C ASN A 42 -21.82 -24.61 10.39
N PHE A 43 -21.28 -25.45 9.52
CA PHE A 43 -20.08 -26.24 9.72
C PHE A 43 -19.01 -25.78 8.73
N PHE A 44 -17.77 -25.65 9.20
CA PHE A 44 -16.65 -25.14 8.41
C PHE A 44 -15.59 -26.22 8.28
N TRP A 45 -15.12 -26.45 7.05
CA TRP A 45 -14.04 -27.38 6.76
C TRP A 45 -12.99 -26.69 5.89
N ASN A 46 -11.81 -26.44 6.47
CA ASN A 46 -10.68 -25.90 5.71
C ASN A 46 -10.13 -26.97 4.76
N ILE A 47 -10.20 -26.70 3.45
CA ILE A 47 -9.70 -27.59 2.40
C ILE A 47 -8.39 -27.09 1.79
N GLN A 48 -8.06 -25.82 2.02
CA GLN A 48 -6.76 -25.25 1.67
C GLN A 48 -6.33 -24.25 2.73
N ASN A 49 -5.11 -24.43 3.25
CA ASN A 49 -4.54 -23.54 4.24
C ASN A 49 -4.17 -22.19 3.63
N VAL A 50 -4.35 -21.12 4.41
CA VAL A 50 -3.84 -19.79 4.07
C VAL A 50 -2.31 -19.82 4.16
N GLN A 51 -1.63 -19.20 3.19
CA GLN A 51 -0.18 -18.99 3.24
C GLN A 51 0.10 -17.49 3.34
N LYS A 52 0.79 -17.07 4.40
CA LYS A 52 1.23 -15.68 4.56
C LYS A 52 2.20 -15.33 3.40
N GLY A 53 2.10 -14.10 2.89
CA GLY A 53 3.14 -13.53 2.04
C GLY A 53 4.45 -13.34 2.78
N LYS A 54 5.49 -12.96 2.05
CA LYS A 54 6.80 -12.61 2.60
C LYS A 54 6.79 -11.21 3.17
N ASP A 55 7.67 -10.97 4.12
CA ASP A 55 7.94 -9.63 4.63
C ASP A 55 8.97 -8.93 3.73
N VAL A 56 8.73 -7.65 3.41
CA VAL A 56 9.68 -6.80 2.67
C VAL A 56 10.27 -5.79 3.65
N ARG A 57 11.60 -5.78 3.79
CA ARG A 57 12.29 -4.84 4.67
C ARG A 57 12.90 -3.71 3.85
N LEU A 58 12.47 -2.49 4.15
CA LEU A 58 12.95 -1.28 3.48
C LEU A 58 14.14 -0.67 4.22
N THR A 59 14.88 0.15 3.52
CA THR A 59 15.94 1.00 4.06
C THR A 59 15.41 2.31 4.65
N LEU A 60 14.11 2.59 4.47
CA LEU A 60 13.48 3.81 4.96
C LEU A 60 13.49 3.86 6.49
N ASP A 61 13.99 4.97 7.04
CA ASP A 61 13.88 5.30 8.45
C ASP A 61 12.57 6.06 8.68
N SER A 62 11.66 5.47 9.48
CA SER A 62 10.33 6.03 9.70
C SER A 62 10.34 7.36 10.46
N LYS A 63 11.30 7.57 11.36
CA LYS A 63 11.43 8.83 12.11
C LYS A 63 11.95 9.94 11.21
N LEU A 64 12.91 9.63 10.35
CA LEU A 64 13.44 10.56 9.36
C LEU A 64 12.38 10.90 8.30
N GLN A 65 11.62 9.90 7.85
CA GLN A 65 10.51 10.05 6.92
C GLN A 65 9.48 11.04 7.46
N GLN A 66 9.00 10.83 8.69
CA GLN A 66 8.05 11.72 9.34
C GLN A 66 8.59 13.16 9.44
N LYS A 67 9.83 13.34 9.89
CA LYS A 67 10.45 14.67 9.99
C LYS A 67 10.59 15.36 8.63
N ALA A 68 10.96 14.63 7.59
CA ALA A 68 11.10 15.18 6.25
C ALA A 68 9.75 15.62 5.67
N GLU A 69 8.69 14.83 5.88
CA GLU A 69 7.33 15.19 5.46
C GLU A 69 6.82 16.43 6.21
N GLU A 70 7.02 16.50 7.52
CA GLU A 70 6.64 17.64 8.35
C GLU A 70 7.39 18.93 7.94
N ALA A 71 8.71 18.82 7.73
CA ALA A 71 9.55 19.93 7.30
C ALA A 71 9.17 20.41 5.90
N LEU A 72 9.01 19.49 4.95
CA LEU A 72 8.63 19.81 3.57
C LEU A 72 7.25 20.48 3.52
N ARG A 73 6.26 19.94 4.23
CA ARG A 73 4.91 20.52 4.31
C ARG A 73 4.95 21.93 4.92
N SER A 74 5.77 22.14 5.94
CA SER A 74 5.92 23.45 6.58
C SER A 74 6.59 24.46 5.66
N GLN A 75 7.60 24.04 4.89
CA GLN A 75 8.33 24.91 3.97
C GLN A 75 7.48 25.33 2.77
N ILE A 76 6.73 24.39 2.19
CA ILE A 76 5.83 24.65 1.05
C ILE A 76 4.74 25.65 1.43
N LYS A 77 4.13 25.51 2.62
CA LYS A 77 3.15 26.49 3.12
C LYS A 77 3.69 27.91 3.27
N LYS A 78 5.00 28.05 3.54
CA LYS A 78 5.66 29.35 3.72
C LYS A 78 6.17 29.94 2.42
N THR A 79 6.08 29.21 1.31
CA THR A 79 6.63 29.62 0.01
C THR A 79 5.47 29.84 -0.97
N PRO A 80 4.98 31.09 -1.14
CA PRO A 80 3.75 31.38 -1.88
C PRO A 80 3.73 30.84 -3.32
N ASP A 81 4.88 30.83 -3.98
CA ASP A 81 5.02 30.41 -5.38
C ASP A 81 5.42 28.94 -5.56
N ALA A 82 5.57 28.18 -4.46
CA ALA A 82 5.96 26.79 -4.53
C ALA A 82 4.77 25.90 -4.92
N LYS A 83 4.82 25.36 -6.15
CA LYS A 83 3.80 24.43 -6.66
C LYS A 83 3.96 23.00 -6.13
N ALA A 84 5.20 22.58 -5.88
CA ALA A 84 5.53 21.27 -5.37
C ALA A 84 6.94 21.27 -4.75
N GLY A 85 7.25 20.26 -3.95
CA GLY A 85 8.58 19.98 -3.44
C GLY A 85 8.77 18.50 -3.15
N TYR A 86 10.04 18.09 -3.13
CA TYR A 86 10.46 16.71 -2.92
C TYR A 86 11.70 16.70 -2.01
N VAL A 87 11.82 15.66 -1.19
CA VAL A 87 12.98 15.44 -0.31
C VAL A 87 13.40 13.98 -0.47
N VAL A 88 14.69 13.76 -0.71
CA VAL A 88 15.32 12.44 -0.70
C VAL A 88 16.52 12.50 0.24
N VAL A 89 16.61 11.54 1.15
CA VAL A 89 17.77 11.38 2.02
C VAL A 89 18.40 10.02 1.74
N THR A 90 19.71 10.00 1.54
CA THR A 90 20.48 8.80 1.26
C THR A 90 21.65 8.66 2.23
N ASP A 91 21.98 7.41 2.56
CA ASP A 91 23.25 7.08 3.20
C ASP A 91 24.35 7.09 2.14
N VAL A 92 25.31 8.02 2.26
CA VAL A 92 26.37 8.24 1.26
C VAL A 92 27.32 7.04 1.11
N LYS A 93 27.45 6.22 2.15
CA LYS A 93 28.39 5.08 2.14
C LYS A 93 27.79 3.87 1.43
N THR A 94 26.49 3.64 1.62
CA THR A 94 25.79 2.44 1.15
C THR A 94 24.91 2.68 -0.07
N GLY A 95 24.60 3.95 -0.37
CA GLY A 95 23.61 4.34 -1.38
C GLY A 95 22.16 4.03 -0.97
N ALA A 96 21.93 3.58 0.28
CA ALA A 96 20.59 3.28 0.76
C ALA A 96 19.73 4.54 0.80
N ILE A 97 18.46 4.42 0.40
CA ILE A 97 17.49 5.50 0.52
C ILE A 97 16.86 5.42 1.91
N LEU A 98 17.10 6.44 2.73
CA LEU A 98 16.59 6.52 4.10
C LEU A 98 15.23 7.22 4.18
N THR A 99 14.91 8.09 3.23
CA THR A 99 13.65 8.85 3.21
C THR A 99 13.34 9.35 1.81
N MET A 100 12.06 9.33 1.44
CA MET A 100 11.52 9.96 0.23
C MET A 100 10.18 10.61 0.55
N ALA A 101 10.11 11.94 0.54
CA ALA A 101 8.90 12.69 0.80
C ALA A 101 8.56 13.62 -0.37
N ASN A 102 7.27 13.83 -0.62
CA ASN A 102 6.77 14.80 -1.60
C ASN A 102 5.66 15.67 -0.97
N SER A 103 5.54 16.91 -1.45
CA SER A 103 4.58 17.87 -0.89
C SER A 103 3.16 17.69 -1.40
N ALA A 104 2.98 16.96 -2.50
CA ALA A 104 1.66 16.53 -2.98
C ALA A 104 1.23 15.35 -2.10
N VAL A 105 0.73 15.67 -0.90
CA VAL A 105 0.38 14.68 0.11
C VAL A 105 -0.74 13.79 -0.44
N PHE A 106 -0.37 12.57 -0.84
CA PHE A 106 -1.28 11.47 -1.04
C PHE A 106 -1.66 10.94 0.35
N ASN A 107 -2.89 11.21 0.80
CA ASN A 107 -3.40 10.67 2.06
C ASN A 107 -3.76 9.19 1.86
N GLN A 108 -2.87 8.27 2.26
CA GLN A 108 -3.07 6.81 2.13
C GLN A 108 -4.17 6.25 3.05
N ASN A 109 -4.66 7.04 4.02
CA ASN A 109 -5.74 6.62 4.93
C ASN A 109 -7.15 6.87 4.39
N THR A 110 -7.31 7.43 3.18
CA THR A 110 -8.62 7.43 2.53
C THR A 110 -8.88 6.04 1.98
N HIS A 111 -9.61 5.24 2.76
CA HIS A 111 -10.14 3.93 2.34
C HIS A 111 -10.62 4.03 0.88
N VAL A 112 -9.97 3.32 -0.04
CA VAL A 112 -10.43 3.21 -1.43
C VAL A 112 -11.65 2.30 -1.42
N SER A 113 -12.78 2.85 -0.97
CA SER A 113 -14.09 2.26 -1.20
C SER A 113 -14.34 2.31 -2.70
N SER A 114 -14.42 1.15 -3.32
CA SER A 114 -14.63 0.94 -4.74
C SER A 114 -15.78 1.79 -5.29
N LYS A 115 -15.45 2.96 -5.86
CA LYS A 115 -16.30 3.66 -6.82
C LYS A 115 -15.43 4.28 -7.92
N ASN A 116 -15.11 3.40 -8.87
CA ASN A 116 -14.61 3.48 -10.25
C ASN A 116 -14.38 4.80 -11.02
N GLU A 117 -14.30 5.99 -10.43
CA GLU A 117 -14.23 7.24 -11.22
C GLU A 117 -12.89 8.00 -11.08
N ASN A 118 -12.07 7.73 -10.06
CA ASN A 118 -10.91 8.60 -9.74
C ASN A 118 -9.50 8.00 -9.93
N PHE A 119 -9.35 6.77 -10.45
CA PHE A 119 -8.03 6.13 -10.58
C PHE A 119 -7.08 6.81 -11.58
N LYS A 120 -7.63 7.49 -12.59
CA LYS A 120 -6.85 8.05 -13.70
C LYS A 120 -6.15 9.38 -13.34
N SER A 121 -6.71 10.15 -12.41
CA SER A 121 -6.11 11.40 -11.90
C SER A 121 -5.14 11.17 -10.75
N LEU A 122 -5.29 10.06 -10.00
CA LEU A 122 -4.48 9.75 -8.81
C LEU A 122 -3.17 9.01 -9.12
N SER A 123 -3.06 8.38 -10.29
CA SER A 123 -1.86 7.62 -10.70
C SER A 123 -0.84 8.47 -11.46
N GLN A 124 -1.15 9.74 -11.77
CA GLN A 124 -0.27 10.62 -12.52
C GLN A 124 0.72 11.36 -11.61
N ASN A 125 1.61 10.62 -10.95
CA ASN A 125 2.92 11.18 -10.61
C ASN A 125 3.76 11.20 -11.89
N LYS A 126 3.62 12.26 -12.68
CA LYS A 126 4.33 12.48 -13.95
C LYS A 126 5.83 12.79 -13.76
N ALA A 127 6.42 12.38 -12.63
CA ALA A 127 7.83 12.61 -12.29
C ALA A 127 8.73 11.39 -12.56
N ILE A 128 8.17 10.23 -12.94
CA ILE A 128 8.95 9.04 -13.30
C ILE A 128 8.33 8.39 -14.55
N GLN A 129 8.40 9.08 -15.67
CA GLN A 129 8.30 8.47 -17.00
C GLN A 129 9.34 9.15 -17.90
N LYS A 130 10.48 8.47 -18.07
CA LYS A 130 11.24 8.50 -19.31
C LYS A 130 11.06 7.14 -19.98
#